data_AF-A0A2N1M6H6-F1
#
_entry.id   AF-A0A2N1M6H6-F1
#
_cell.length_a   1.000
_cell.length_b   1.000
_cell.length_c   1.000
_cell.angle_alpha   90.00
_cell.angle_beta   90.00
_cell.angle_gamma   90.00
#
_symmetry.space_group_name_H-M   'P 1'
#
loop_
_entity.id
_entity.type
_entity.pdbx_description
1 polymer ?
#
loop_
_entity_poly.entity_id
_entity_poly.type
_entity_poly.pdbx_seq_one_letter_code
_entity_poly.pdbx_strand_id
1 'polypeptide(L)'
;MPSISVKVILSNRKEVLKWQIHPIIGNPSLSEFFHSLAIGQISPEVFINKDYQSFLLKAKIGNSLKDEFVDVNVQCELNEISQNFGNFVLFELQIPEDYQPVLQKEKDAFKVLISNSTQLSLPSFNYPKKPNKKDLLRQNIVAWIKNNNGGWKGKIAAESMGKSFVNDLLNAIWYVDTCGVEKMKGRAIHPPKEFEEFFYRSDPSSYKNARPNFDYDCLNRYANLLFGYLNAPWMENSQFTWLYPIVEKFTKCLNEYSTYLNVQRIEISENHQLEIPIRSIDDSISVKVYEGVRFFSNFQTKNIYDNLNNKLSTLPYWEVLDIEPFVPSEPRKKYTFIHNLPENIYLKFGIFRYSSGNSTFHACFLWRVDESLGNEEITNKSYIICEDLKSKMPTYHTRFMRINW
;
A
#
# COMPACT_ATOMS: atom_id res chain seq x y z
N MET A 1 -36.75 -5.19 -56.13
CA MET A 1 -37.81 -5.81 -55.33
C MET A 1 -39.04 -4.94 -55.46
N PRO A 2 -40.24 -5.52 -55.64
CA PRO A 2 -41.47 -4.73 -55.63
C PRO A 2 -41.60 -4.02 -54.29
N SER A 3 -42.14 -2.80 -54.31
CA SER A 3 -42.31 -1.97 -53.13
C SER A 3 -43.67 -1.30 -53.13
N ILE A 4 -44.17 -0.99 -51.94
CA ILE A 4 -45.48 -0.39 -51.74
C ILE A 4 -45.39 0.77 -50.78
N SER A 5 -46.15 1.83 -51.05
CA SER A 5 -46.28 2.99 -50.17
C SER A 5 -47.43 2.73 -49.20
N VAL A 6 -47.16 2.78 -47.90
CA VAL A 6 -48.11 2.40 -46.85
C VAL A 6 -48.40 3.57 -45.95
N LYS A 7 -49.67 3.74 -45.59
CA LYS A 7 -50.13 4.63 -44.53
C LYS A 7 -51.05 3.86 -43.59
N VAL A 8 -50.97 4.15 -42.30
CA VAL A 8 -51.85 3.55 -41.30
C VAL A 8 -52.54 4.66 -40.52
N ILE A 9 -53.87 4.60 -40.45
CA ILE A 9 -54.70 5.56 -39.73
C ILE A 9 -55.63 4.84 -38.77
N LEU A 10 -56.08 5.56 -37.75
CA LEU A 10 -57.22 5.17 -36.95
C LEU A 10 -58.52 5.60 -37.65
N SER A 11 -59.65 4.98 -37.31
CA SER A 11 -60.98 5.32 -37.82
C SER A 11 -61.39 6.79 -37.57
N ASN A 12 -60.84 7.41 -36.52
CA ASN A 12 -60.96 8.85 -36.25
C ASN A 12 -60.00 9.73 -37.08
N ARG A 13 -59.38 9.16 -38.12
CA ARG A 13 -58.40 9.77 -39.03
C ARG A 13 -57.09 10.23 -38.40
N LYS A 14 -56.79 9.84 -37.16
CA LYS A 14 -55.48 10.07 -36.56
C LYS A 14 -54.43 9.20 -37.24
N GLU A 15 -53.36 9.81 -37.71
CA GLU A 15 -52.26 9.10 -38.36
C GLU A 15 -51.45 8.28 -37.33
N VAL A 16 -51.24 7.01 -37.65
CA VAL A 16 -50.41 6.07 -36.89
C VAL A 16 -49.06 5.91 -37.57
N LEU A 17 -49.08 5.74 -38.89
CA LEU A 17 -47.89 5.69 -39.74
C LEU A 17 -48.13 6.61 -40.94
N LYS A 18 -47.18 7.52 -41.21
CA LYS A 18 -47.18 8.37 -42.41
C LYS A 18 -46.80 7.54 -43.64
N TRP A 19 -47.05 8.06 -44.84
CA TRP A 19 -46.65 7.41 -46.09
C TRP A 19 -45.17 7.03 -46.08
N GLN A 20 -44.90 5.73 -46.14
CA GLN A 20 -43.55 5.16 -46.19
C GLN A 20 -43.49 4.02 -47.19
N ILE A 21 -42.35 3.89 -47.87
CA ILE A 21 -42.15 2.86 -48.89
C ILE A 21 -41.52 1.64 -48.22
N HIS A 22 -42.14 0.48 -48.39
CA HIS A 22 -41.69 -0.79 -47.84
C HIS A 22 -41.44 -1.82 -48.95
N PRO A 23 -40.38 -2.63 -48.84
CA PRO A 23 -40.17 -3.73 -49.76
C PRO A 23 -41.23 -4.83 -49.53
N ILE A 24 -41.67 -5.45 -50.62
CA ILE A 24 -42.51 -6.64 -50.58
C ILE A 24 -41.60 -7.86 -50.71
N ILE A 25 -41.68 -8.77 -49.74
CA ILE A 25 -40.94 -10.03 -49.73
C ILE A 25 -41.95 -11.16 -49.97
N GLY A 26 -41.78 -11.92 -51.04
CA GLY A 26 -42.72 -12.97 -51.44
C GLY A 26 -44.02 -12.41 -52.03
N ASN A 27 -45.15 -13.02 -51.66
CA ASN A 27 -46.49 -12.58 -52.06
C ASN A 27 -47.47 -12.69 -50.88
N PRO A 28 -47.30 -11.87 -49.83
CA PRO A 28 -48.17 -11.92 -48.66
C PRO A 28 -49.56 -11.38 -49.02
N SER A 29 -50.58 -11.81 -48.28
CA SER A 29 -51.85 -11.09 -48.22
C SER A 29 -51.65 -9.70 -47.58
N LEU A 30 -52.60 -8.79 -47.81
CA LEU A 30 -52.62 -7.48 -47.13
C LEU A 30 -52.58 -7.61 -45.60
N SER A 31 -53.28 -8.61 -45.05
CA SER A 31 -53.31 -8.89 -43.61
C SER A 31 -51.96 -9.37 -43.08
N GLU A 32 -51.29 -10.29 -43.78
CA GLU A 32 -49.96 -10.78 -43.39
C GLU A 32 -48.88 -9.69 -43.52
N PHE A 33 -48.97 -8.87 -44.56
CA PHE A 33 -48.11 -7.72 -44.73
C PHE A 33 -48.31 -6.71 -43.59
N PHE A 34 -49.56 -6.38 -43.26
CA PHE A 34 -49.87 -5.51 -42.12
C PHE A 34 -49.39 -6.10 -40.80
N HIS A 35 -49.54 -7.41 -40.59
CA HIS A 35 -49.01 -8.09 -39.41
C HIS A 35 -47.49 -7.91 -39.29
N SER A 36 -46.77 -8.16 -40.39
CA SER A 36 -45.32 -8.01 -40.47
C SER A 36 -44.88 -6.57 -40.21
N LEU A 37 -45.67 -5.58 -40.65
CA LEU A 37 -45.48 -4.16 -40.34
C LEU A 37 -45.71 -3.85 -38.85
N ALA A 38 -46.78 -4.40 -38.26
CA ALA A 38 -47.15 -4.16 -36.87
C ALA A 38 -46.09 -4.67 -35.87
N ILE A 39 -45.42 -5.77 -36.19
CA ILE A 39 -44.38 -6.40 -35.35
C ILE A 39 -42.94 -6.03 -35.75
N GLY A 40 -42.76 -5.13 -36.73
CA GLY A 40 -41.43 -4.66 -37.16
C GLY A 40 -40.58 -5.67 -37.94
N GLN A 41 -41.19 -6.69 -38.55
CA GLN A 41 -40.48 -7.69 -39.37
C GLN A 41 -40.10 -7.17 -40.76
N ILE A 42 -40.79 -6.15 -41.28
CA ILE A 42 -40.47 -5.54 -42.59
C ILE A 42 -39.27 -4.60 -42.48
N SER A 43 -39.22 -3.79 -41.42
CA SER A 43 -38.10 -2.91 -41.09
C SER A 43 -38.03 -2.72 -39.58
N PRO A 44 -36.89 -2.99 -38.93
CA PRO A 44 -36.74 -2.80 -37.48
C PRO A 44 -36.84 -1.32 -37.05
N GLU A 45 -36.70 -0.38 -38.00
CA GLU A 45 -36.81 1.06 -37.76
C GLU A 45 -38.27 1.55 -37.81
N VAL A 46 -39.19 0.73 -38.34
CA VAL A 46 -40.60 1.06 -38.52
C VAL A 46 -41.46 -0.01 -37.86
N PHE A 47 -41.81 0.25 -36.60
CA PHE A 47 -42.72 -0.56 -35.81
C PHE A 47 -43.89 0.32 -35.36
N ILE A 48 -45.11 -0.23 -35.45
CA ILE A 48 -46.32 0.48 -35.04
C ILE A 48 -46.71 0.08 -33.61
N ASN A 49 -47.27 -1.12 -33.47
CA ASN A 49 -47.65 -1.76 -32.23
C ASN A 49 -48.13 -3.18 -32.58
N LYS A 50 -47.56 -4.21 -31.96
CA LYS A 50 -47.94 -5.62 -32.18
C LYS A 50 -49.45 -5.87 -31.93
N ASP A 51 -50.04 -5.14 -31.00
CA ASP A 51 -51.43 -5.33 -30.60
C ASP A 51 -52.40 -4.84 -31.69
N TYR A 52 -51.95 -3.94 -32.57
CA TYR A 52 -52.77 -3.36 -33.64
C TYR A 52 -53.11 -4.33 -34.76
N GLN A 53 -52.44 -5.48 -34.86
CA GLN A 53 -52.83 -6.54 -35.80
C GLN A 53 -54.31 -6.92 -35.63
N SER A 54 -54.77 -7.00 -34.39
CA SER A 54 -56.15 -7.40 -34.06
C SER A 54 -57.19 -6.31 -34.33
N PHE A 55 -56.75 -5.09 -34.65
CA PHE A 55 -57.60 -3.92 -34.86
C PHE A 55 -57.71 -3.50 -36.32
N LEU A 56 -57.17 -4.29 -37.26
CA LEU A 56 -57.27 -4.01 -38.68
C LEU A 56 -58.73 -4.08 -39.15
N LEU A 57 -59.29 -2.93 -39.53
CA LEU A 57 -60.68 -2.81 -39.96
C LEU A 57 -60.79 -3.02 -41.47
N LYS A 58 -60.06 -2.22 -42.25
CA LYS A 58 -60.11 -2.19 -43.72
C LYS A 58 -58.75 -1.85 -44.31
N ALA A 59 -58.56 -2.28 -45.55
CA ALA A 59 -57.46 -1.84 -46.40
C ALA A 59 -58.03 -1.15 -47.64
N LYS A 60 -57.40 -0.07 -48.06
CA LYS A 60 -57.72 0.62 -49.31
C LYS A 60 -56.48 0.74 -50.17
N ILE A 61 -56.64 0.69 -51.48
CA ILE A 61 -55.53 0.77 -52.43
C ILE A 61 -55.79 1.84 -53.50
N GLY A 62 -54.73 2.51 -53.95
CA GLY A 62 -54.81 3.53 -54.98
C GLY A 62 -53.55 3.61 -55.83
N ASN A 63 -53.69 4.26 -56.99
CA ASN A 63 -52.60 4.42 -57.96
C ASN A 63 -51.75 5.66 -57.70
N SER A 64 -52.30 6.67 -57.03
CA SER A 64 -51.57 7.84 -56.56
C SER A 64 -52.16 8.38 -55.27
N LEU A 65 -51.43 9.29 -54.62
CA LEU A 65 -51.89 10.01 -53.43
C LEU A 65 -53.08 10.95 -53.68
N LYS A 66 -53.42 11.21 -54.95
CA LYS A 66 -54.48 12.14 -55.37
C LYS A 66 -55.73 11.43 -55.88
N ASP A 67 -55.65 10.13 -56.13
CA ASP A 67 -56.75 9.34 -56.67
C ASP A 67 -57.66 8.82 -55.56
N GLU A 68 -58.89 8.44 -55.93
CA GLU A 68 -59.79 7.74 -55.02
C GLU A 68 -59.23 6.35 -54.70
N PHE A 69 -59.23 6.01 -53.42
CA PHE A 69 -58.79 4.70 -52.94
C PHE A 69 -59.95 3.71 -52.98
N VAL A 70 -59.68 2.50 -53.46
CA VAL A 70 -60.64 1.40 -53.55
C VAL A 70 -60.54 0.53 -52.31
N ASP A 71 -61.68 0.22 -51.67
CA ASP A 71 -61.75 -0.74 -50.57
C ASP A 71 -61.42 -2.16 -51.08
N VAL A 72 -60.45 -2.82 -50.46
CA VAL A 72 -60.00 -4.16 -50.82
C VAL A 72 -60.08 -5.12 -49.64
N ASN A 73 -60.40 -6.37 -49.93
CA ASN A 73 -60.41 -7.41 -48.90
C ASN A 73 -58.98 -7.65 -48.40
N VAL A 74 -58.79 -7.65 -47.08
CA VAL A 74 -57.46 -7.83 -46.44
C VAL A 74 -56.84 -9.21 -46.68
N GLN A 75 -57.62 -10.17 -47.19
CA GLN A 75 -57.13 -11.50 -47.57
C GLN A 75 -56.59 -11.55 -49.02
N CYS A 76 -56.78 -10.50 -49.82
CA CYS A 76 -56.23 -10.45 -51.17
C CYS A 76 -54.70 -10.39 -51.15
N GLU A 77 -54.08 -11.07 -52.11
CA GLU A 77 -52.63 -11.08 -52.29
C GLU A 77 -52.13 -9.72 -52.76
N LEU A 78 -51.07 -9.23 -52.11
CA LEU A 78 -50.55 -7.87 -52.30
C LEU A 78 -50.05 -7.63 -53.74
N ASN A 79 -49.47 -8.64 -54.39
CA ASN A 79 -48.97 -8.48 -55.76
C ASN A 79 -50.11 -8.40 -56.79
N GLU A 80 -51.21 -9.13 -56.58
CA GLU A 80 -52.36 -9.12 -57.50
C GLU A 80 -53.09 -7.77 -57.46
N ILE A 81 -53.32 -7.25 -56.26
CA ILE A 81 -54.01 -5.96 -56.10
C ILE A 81 -53.12 -4.79 -56.55
N SER A 82 -51.81 -4.87 -56.33
CA SER A 82 -50.91 -3.77 -56.67
C SER A 82 -50.74 -3.59 -58.18
N GLN A 83 -50.78 -4.69 -58.94
CA GLN A 83 -50.78 -4.65 -60.41
C GLN A 83 -52.07 -4.04 -60.99
N ASN A 84 -53.21 -4.26 -60.33
CA ASN A 84 -54.52 -3.84 -60.86
C ASN A 84 -54.95 -2.44 -60.39
N PHE A 85 -54.58 -2.05 -59.16
CA PHE A 85 -55.10 -0.84 -58.51
C PHE A 85 -54.00 0.14 -58.05
N GLY A 86 -52.73 -0.27 -58.12
CA GLY A 86 -51.56 0.58 -57.83
C GLY A 86 -50.88 0.30 -56.50
N ASN A 87 -49.85 1.09 -56.17
CA ASN A 87 -48.89 0.76 -55.11
C ASN A 87 -49.07 1.59 -53.82
N PHE A 88 -50.21 2.25 -53.61
CA PHE A 88 -50.48 3.00 -52.38
C PHE A 88 -51.53 2.27 -51.55
N VAL A 89 -51.16 1.81 -50.36
CA VAL A 89 -52.06 1.09 -49.45
C VAL A 89 -52.30 1.88 -48.17
N LEU A 90 -53.57 2.11 -47.86
CA LEU A 90 -54.03 2.72 -46.63
C LEU A 90 -54.70 1.66 -45.75
N PHE A 91 -54.14 1.41 -44.58
CA PHE A 91 -54.77 0.59 -43.56
C PHE A 91 -55.52 1.46 -42.56
N GLU A 92 -56.76 1.09 -42.27
CA GLU A 92 -57.61 1.75 -41.29
C GLU A 92 -57.83 0.81 -40.10
N LEU A 93 -57.57 1.33 -38.89
CA LEU A 93 -57.68 0.59 -37.64
C LEU A 93 -58.86 1.07 -36.79
N GLN A 94 -59.53 0.14 -36.14
CA GLN A 94 -60.56 0.44 -35.14
C GLN A 94 -60.11 -0.08 -33.77
N ILE A 95 -59.63 0.84 -32.94
CA ILE A 95 -59.22 0.53 -31.57
C ILE A 95 -60.47 0.61 -30.66
N PRO A 96 -60.77 -0.43 -29.87
CA PRO A 96 -61.84 -0.38 -28.86
C PRO A 96 -61.63 0.76 -27.85
N GLU A 97 -62.71 1.41 -27.40
CA GLU A 97 -62.62 2.54 -26.46
C GLU A 97 -62.03 2.16 -25.09
N ASP A 98 -62.13 0.89 -24.71
CA ASP A 98 -61.60 0.29 -23.49
C ASP A 98 -60.15 -0.23 -23.64
N TYR A 99 -59.55 -0.12 -24.83
CA TYR A 99 -58.18 -0.54 -25.05
C TYR A 99 -57.18 0.38 -24.36
N GLN A 100 -56.61 -0.11 -23.25
CA GLN A 100 -55.43 0.46 -22.61
C GLN A 100 -54.18 -0.19 -23.23
N PRO A 101 -53.31 0.55 -23.93
CA PRO A 101 -52.06 -0.01 -24.39
C PRO A 101 -51.29 -0.53 -23.19
N VAL A 102 -50.82 -1.79 -23.25
CA VAL A 102 -49.93 -2.33 -22.23
C VAL A 102 -48.68 -1.45 -22.25
N LEU A 103 -48.54 -0.58 -21.25
CA LEU A 103 -47.29 0.09 -20.92
C LEU A 103 -46.28 -1.01 -20.58
N GLN A 104 -45.65 -1.59 -21.60
CA GLN A 104 -44.37 -2.23 -21.39
C GLN A 104 -43.49 -1.13 -20.82
N LYS A 105 -43.13 -1.28 -19.54
CA LYS A 105 -42.06 -0.52 -18.92
C LYS A 105 -40.80 -0.85 -19.72
N GLU A 106 -40.58 -0.14 -20.82
CA GLU A 106 -39.24 0.02 -21.36
C GLU A 106 -38.41 0.51 -20.17
N LYS A 107 -37.44 -0.30 -19.76
CA LYS A 107 -36.40 0.15 -18.86
C LYS A 107 -35.67 1.23 -19.63
N ASP A 108 -36.07 2.48 -19.39
CA ASP A 108 -35.44 3.68 -19.92
C ASP A 108 -33.92 3.48 -19.86
N ALA A 109 -33.29 3.35 -21.03
CA ALA A 109 -31.88 3.03 -21.13
C ALA A 109 -31.03 4.08 -20.38
N PHE A 110 -31.51 5.33 -20.29
CA PHE A 110 -30.88 6.37 -19.49
C PHE A 110 -31.04 6.10 -17.99
N LYS A 111 -32.20 5.64 -17.51
CA LYS A 111 -32.35 5.22 -16.11
C LYS A 111 -31.44 4.04 -15.76
N VAL A 112 -31.25 3.09 -16.67
CA VAL A 112 -30.32 1.96 -16.46
C VAL A 112 -28.86 2.44 -16.45
N LEU A 113 -28.50 3.36 -17.35
CA LEU A 113 -27.15 3.95 -17.37
C LEU A 113 -26.88 4.81 -16.13
N ILE A 114 -27.85 5.59 -15.68
CA ILE A 114 -27.76 6.41 -14.45
C ILE A 114 -27.72 5.52 -13.20
N SER A 115 -28.51 4.44 -13.15
CA SER A 115 -28.44 3.49 -12.03
C SER A 115 -27.09 2.77 -11.99
N ASN A 116 -26.55 2.38 -13.14
CA ASN A 116 -25.26 1.70 -13.21
C ASN A 116 -24.07 2.64 -12.93
N SER A 117 -24.17 3.93 -13.25
CA SER A 117 -23.12 4.92 -12.95
C SER A 117 -23.11 5.33 -11.47
N THR A 118 -24.24 5.23 -10.79
CA THR A 118 -24.38 5.54 -9.36
C THR A 118 -24.14 4.33 -8.46
N GLN A 119 -24.23 3.11 -8.99
CA GLN A 119 -23.96 1.88 -8.24
C GLN A 119 -22.49 1.80 -7.80
N LEU A 120 -22.28 1.49 -6.53
CA LEU A 120 -20.95 1.24 -5.98
C LEU A 120 -20.37 -0.02 -6.60
N SER A 121 -19.18 0.13 -7.15
CA SER A 121 -18.38 -0.91 -7.77
C SER A 121 -17.02 -1.00 -7.07
N LEU A 122 -16.47 -2.22 -7.04
CA LEU A 122 -15.12 -2.49 -6.51
C LEU A 122 -14.18 -2.83 -7.66
N PRO A 123 -12.88 -2.49 -7.55
CA PRO A 123 -11.88 -2.88 -8.55
C PRO A 123 -11.78 -4.40 -8.66
N SER A 124 -11.69 -4.90 -9.89
CA SER A 124 -11.44 -6.31 -10.17
C SER A 124 -9.97 -6.58 -10.45
N PHE A 125 -9.47 -7.72 -9.96
CA PHE A 125 -8.11 -8.17 -10.16
C PHE A 125 -8.11 -9.62 -10.63
N ASN A 126 -7.23 -9.93 -11.58
CA ASN A 126 -7.00 -11.29 -12.03
C ASN A 126 -5.98 -11.94 -11.11
N TYR A 127 -6.36 -13.06 -10.48
CA TYR A 127 -5.50 -13.80 -9.58
C TYR A 127 -5.09 -15.14 -10.20
N PRO A 128 -3.86 -15.62 -9.95
CA PRO A 128 -3.47 -16.97 -10.32
C PRO A 128 -4.28 -18.00 -9.51
N LYS A 129 -4.34 -19.25 -10.00
CA LYS A 129 -5.05 -20.36 -9.31
C LYS A 129 -4.59 -20.57 -7.86
N LYS A 130 -3.33 -20.25 -7.56
CA LYS A 130 -2.76 -20.23 -6.20
C LYS A 130 -2.22 -18.82 -5.92
N PRO A 131 -2.99 -17.95 -5.26
CA PRO A 131 -2.56 -16.58 -4.95
C PRO A 131 -1.40 -16.58 -3.95
N ASN A 132 -0.42 -15.69 -4.15
CA ASN A 132 0.66 -15.49 -3.19
C ASN A 132 0.20 -14.59 -2.01
N LYS A 133 1.04 -14.42 -0.99
CA LYS A 133 0.71 -13.60 0.19
C LYS A 133 0.36 -12.14 -0.14
N LYS A 134 1.00 -11.55 -1.17
CA LYS A 134 0.73 -10.19 -1.63
C LYS A 134 -0.61 -10.10 -2.37
N ASP A 135 -0.96 -11.14 -3.14
CA ASP A 135 -2.27 -11.26 -3.79
C ASP A 135 -3.39 -11.39 -2.75
N LEU A 136 -3.17 -12.20 -1.71
CA LEU A 136 -4.09 -12.33 -0.58
C LEU A 136 -4.26 -11.01 0.18
N LEU A 137 -3.18 -10.26 0.39
CA LEU A 137 -3.28 -8.92 0.99
C LEU A 137 -4.13 -7.99 0.12
N ARG A 138 -3.97 -8.01 -1.21
CA ARG A 138 -4.81 -7.23 -2.11
C ARG A 138 -6.28 -7.61 -2.00
N GLN A 139 -6.59 -8.90 -1.96
CA GLN A 139 -7.95 -9.40 -1.77
C GLN A 139 -8.53 -8.91 -0.44
N ASN A 140 -7.74 -8.96 0.62
CA ASN A 140 -8.15 -8.50 1.94
C ASN A 140 -8.42 -6.99 1.97
N ILE A 141 -7.61 -6.16 1.31
CA ILE A 141 -7.86 -4.71 1.19
C ILE A 141 -9.18 -4.47 0.45
N VAL A 142 -9.45 -5.16 -0.66
CA VAL A 142 -10.71 -5.00 -1.40
C VAL A 142 -11.91 -5.47 -0.57
N ALA A 143 -11.77 -6.60 0.14
CA ALA A 143 -12.80 -7.11 1.04
C ALA A 143 -13.06 -6.16 2.22
N TRP A 144 -12.00 -5.55 2.77
CA TRP A 144 -12.10 -4.56 3.83
C TRP A 144 -12.85 -3.30 3.39
N ILE A 145 -12.57 -2.79 2.19
CA ILE A 145 -13.33 -1.67 1.60
C ILE A 145 -14.81 -2.06 1.44
N LYS A 146 -15.08 -3.25 0.91
CA LYS A 146 -16.45 -3.77 0.74
C LYS A 146 -17.20 -3.87 2.07
N ASN A 147 -16.58 -4.45 3.09
CA ASN A 147 -17.19 -4.71 4.39
C ASN A 147 -17.51 -3.43 5.15
N ASN A 148 -16.85 -2.32 4.81
CA ASN A 148 -17.12 -0.98 5.36
C ASN A 148 -18.01 -0.13 4.42
N ASN A 149 -18.78 -0.77 3.52
CA ASN A 149 -19.67 -0.11 2.56
C ASN A 149 -18.96 0.88 1.62
N GLY A 150 -17.65 0.73 1.42
CA GLY A 150 -16.87 1.52 0.49
C GLY A 150 -17.01 1.03 -0.96
N GLY A 151 -16.65 1.90 -1.91
CA GLY A 151 -16.68 1.59 -3.33
C GLY A 151 -16.73 2.85 -4.20
N TRP A 152 -16.44 2.69 -5.47
CA TRP A 152 -16.47 3.79 -6.44
C TRP A 152 -17.77 3.78 -7.21
N LYS A 153 -18.35 4.95 -7.46
CA LYS A 153 -19.57 5.09 -8.25
C LYS A 153 -19.27 4.76 -9.71
N GLY A 154 -19.83 3.65 -10.19
CA GLY A 154 -19.64 3.14 -11.54
C GLY A 154 -18.35 2.33 -11.73
N LYS A 155 -18.43 1.36 -12.66
CA LYS A 155 -17.34 0.41 -12.94
C LYS A 155 -16.06 1.08 -13.45
N ILE A 156 -16.18 2.16 -14.23
CA ILE A 156 -15.02 2.87 -14.81
C ILE A 156 -14.16 3.49 -13.70
N ALA A 157 -14.78 4.15 -12.73
CA ALA A 157 -14.07 4.75 -11.60
C ALA A 157 -13.41 3.67 -10.72
N ALA A 158 -14.09 2.54 -10.51
CA ALA A 158 -13.54 1.41 -9.77
C ALA A 158 -12.31 0.81 -10.47
N GLU A 159 -12.37 0.56 -11.79
CA GLU A 159 -11.26 -0.03 -12.55
C GLU A 159 -10.08 0.92 -12.83
N SER A 160 -10.30 2.23 -12.71
CA SER A 160 -9.25 3.24 -12.84
C SER A 160 -8.75 3.66 -11.45
N MET A 161 -9.34 4.70 -10.88
CA MET A 161 -8.93 5.32 -9.61
C MET A 161 -8.91 4.30 -8.46
N GLY A 162 -9.94 3.46 -8.36
CA GLY A 162 -10.00 2.47 -7.28
C GLY A 162 -8.91 1.41 -7.36
N LYS A 163 -8.59 0.97 -8.58
CA LYS A 163 -7.53 -0.01 -8.82
C LYS A 163 -6.15 0.56 -8.51
N SER A 164 -5.89 1.80 -8.92
CA SER A 164 -4.64 2.50 -8.59
C SER A 164 -4.48 2.69 -7.08
N PHE A 165 -5.52 3.20 -6.41
CA PHE A 165 -5.52 3.38 -4.96
C PHE A 165 -5.24 2.06 -4.22
N VAL A 166 -5.95 0.98 -4.55
CA VAL A 166 -5.74 -0.33 -3.90
C VAL A 166 -4.33 -0.85 -4.12
N ASN A 167 -3.76 -0.69 -5.33
CA ASN A 167 -2.39 -1.12 -5.61
C ASN A 167 -1.34 -0.29 -4.85
N ASP A 168 -1.52 1.02 -4.77
CA ASP A 168 -0.57 1.90 -4.08
C ASP A 168 -0.62 1.71 -2.57
N LEU A 169 -1.84 1.59 -2.00
CA LEU A 169 -2.02 1.24 -0.59
C LEU A 169 -1.41 -0.13 -0.26
N LEU A 170 -1.69 -1.14 -1.10
CA LEU A 170 -1.07 -2.46 -0.99
C LEU A 170 0.45 -2.38 -0.99
N ASN A 171 1.04 -1.64 -1.92
CA ASN A 171 2.49 -1.54 -2.05
C ASN A 171 3.11 -0.81 -0.85
N ALA A 172 2.47 0.25 -0.36
CA ALA A 172 2.92 0.97 0.83
C ALA A 172 2.89 0.07 2.08
N ILE A 173 1.78 -0.62 2.33
CA ILE A 173 1.65 -1.58 3.46
C ILE A 173 2.67 -2.70 3.32
N TRP A 174 2.78 -3.30 2.13
CA TRP A 174 3.72 -4.39 1.86
C TRP A 174 5.17 -3.98 2.08
N TYR A 175 5.53 -2.75 1.69
CA TYR A 175 6.86 -2.21 1.89
C TYR A 175 7.18 -2.05 3.39
N VAL A 176 6.28 -1.41 4.16
CA VAL A 176 6.42 -1.28 5.62
C VAL A 176 6.54 -2.65 6.28
N ASP A 177 5.68 -3.59 5.88
CA ASP A 177 5.69 -4.95 6.41
C ASP A 177 7.02 -5.67 6.11
N THR A 178 7.57 -5.49 4.90
CA THR A 178 8.84 -6.11 4.50
C THR A 178 10.01 -5.56 5.33
N CYS A 179 10.10 -4.24 5.50
CA CYS A 179 11.15 -3.59 6.29
C CYS A 179 11.02 -3.84 7.81
N GLY A 180 9.80 -4.15 8.26
CA GLY A 180 9.47 -4.49 9.64
C GLY A 180 8.80 -3.33 10.37
N VAL A 181 7.48 -3.43 10.56
CA VAL A 181 6.65 -2.41 11.22
C VAL A 181 7.11 -2.05 12.64
N GLU A 182 7.73 -2.99 13.35
CA GLU A 182 8.27 -2.77 14.71
C GLU A 182 9.36 -1.70 14.77
N LYS A 183 10.13 -1.49 13.67
CA LYS A 183 11.14 -0.40 13.64
C LYS A 183 10.47 0.98 13.70
N MET A 184 9.30 1.13 13.09
CA MET A 184 8.51 2.38 13.18
C MET A 184 7.93 2.55 14.59
N LYS A 185 7.33 1.48 15.14
CA LYS A 185 6.77 1.51 16.50
C LYS A 185 7.83 1.80 17.57
N GLY A 186 9.05 1.28 17.42
CA GLY A 186 10.19 1.59 18.32
C GLY A 186 10.62 3.06 18.30
N ARG A 187 10.13 3.85 17.34
CA ARG A 187 10.31 5.31 17.26
C ARG A 187 9.04 6.08 17.65
N ALA A 188 8.10 5.43 18.33
CA ALA A 188 6.78 5.96 18.67
C ALA A 188 5.93 6.38 17.46
N ILE A 189 6.23 5.87 16.26
CA ILE A 189 5.45 6.10 15.05
C ILE A 189 4.56 4.88 14.83
N HIS A 190 3.27 5.04 15.11
CA HIS A 190 2.30 3.94 15.13
C HIS A 190 1.33 4.03 13.96
N PRO A 191 1.40 3.09 12.99
CA PRO A 191 0.38 2.95 11.95
C PRO A 191 -1.03 2.83 12.53
N PRO A 192 -2.08 3.09 11.73
CA PRO A 192 -3.46 2.89 12.16
C PRO A 192 -3.70 1.45 12.63
N LYS A 193 -4.48 1.28 13.70
CA LYS A 193 -4.83 -0.03 14.27
C LYS A 193 -5.55 -0.91 13.24
N GLU A 194 -6.31 -0.27 12.35
CA GLU A 194 -7.07 -0.92 11.29
C GLU A 194 -6.17 -1.63 10.27
N PHE A 195 -4.89 -1.26 10.20
CA PHE A 195 -3.91 -1.92 9.33
C PHE A 195 -3.13 -3.04 10.02
N GLU A 196 -3.34 -3.29 11.32
CA GLU A 196 -2.65 -4.38 12.04
C GLU A 196 -2.89 -5.74 11.39
N GLU A 197 -4.11 -5.99 10.90
CA GLU A 197 -4.45 -7.25 10.20
C GLU A 197 -3.74 -7.43 8.84
N PHE A 198 -3.15 -6.36 8.31
CA PHE A 198 -2.44 -6.36 7.03
C PHE A 198 -0.93 -6.56 7.17
N PHE A 199 -0.37 -6.39 8.37
CA PHE A 199 1.05 -6.61 8.65
C PHE A 199 1.35 -8.09 8.99
N TYR A 200 2.65 -8.41 9.13
CA TYR A 200 3.20 -9.74 9.42
C TYR A 200 2.95 -10.79 8.33
N ARG A 201 2.76 -10.35 7.07
CA ARG A 201 2.55 -11.22 5.90
C ARG A 201 3.83 -11.38 5.10
N SER A 202 4.64 -10.34 5.01
CA SER A 202 5.94 -10.28 4.34
C SER A 202 7.09 -10.57 5.33
N ASP A 203 7.02 -11.69 6.05
CA ASP A 203 8.10 -12.08 6.97
C ASP A 203 9.25 -12.80 6.23
N PRO A 204 10.47 -12.25 6.19
CA PRO A 204 11.61 -12.87 5.51
C PRO A 204 12.15 -14.12 6.23
N SER A 205 11.68 -14.43 7.43
CA SER A 205 12.02 -15.66 8.15
C SER A 205 11.72 -16.92 7.32
N SER A 206 10.70 -16.87 6.44
CA SER A 206 10.43 -17.95 5.48
C SER A 206 11.46 -18.05 4.34
N TYR A 207 12.37 -17.08 4.20
CA TYR A 207 13.34 -16.98 3.10
C TYR A 207 14.80 -16.83 3.56
N LYS A 208 15.10 -17.04 4.86
CA LYS A 208 16.46 -16.95 5.45
C LYS A 208 17.22 -15.64 5.19
N ASN A 209 16.52 -14.55 4.86
CA ASN A 209 17.13 -13.24 4.62
C ASN A 209 16.79 -12.28 5.75
N ALA A 210 17.71 -11.37 6.06
CA ALA A 210 17.42 -10.28 6.97
C ALA A 210 16.36 -9.34 6.36
N ARG A 211 15.55 -8.71 7.21
CA ARG A 211 14.64 -7.64 6.77
C ARG A 211 15.44 -6.48 6.22
N PRO A 212 15.10 -5.95 5.03
CA PRO A 212 15.75 -4.76 4.51
C PRO A 212 15.53 -3.57 5.46
N ASN A 213 16.41 -2.58 5.36
CA ASN A 213 16.20 -1.30 6.03
C ASN A 213 15.19 -0.45 5.26
N PHE A 214 14.59 0.50 5.96
CA PHE A 214 13.77 1.52 5.33
C PHE A 214 14.65 2.45 4.50
N ASP A 215 14.12 2.84 3.35
CA ASP A 215 14.71 3.75 2.40
C ASP A 215 13.86 5.03 2.34
N TYR A 216 14.53 6.18 2.37
CA TYR A 216 13.89 7.49 2.39
C TYR A 216 13.02 7.71 1.15
N ASP A 217 13.58 7.47 -0.04
CA ASP A 217 12.90 7.74 -1.31
C ASP A 217 11.67 6.85 -1.47
N CYS A 218 11.77 5.58 -1.06
CA CYS A 218 10.64 4.66 -1.06
C CYS A 218 9.50 5.11 -0.15
N LEU A 219 9.77 5.46 1.12
CA LEU A 219 8.74 5.93 2.06
C LEU A 219 8.12 7.24 1.60
N ASN A 220 8.97 8.21 1.20
CA ASN A 220 8.53 9.51 0.74
C ASN A 220 7.64 9.38 -0.51
N ARG A 221 8.00 8.50 -1.45
CA ARG A 221 7.17 8.21 -2.63
C ARG A 221 5.79 7.67 -2.24
N TYR A 222 5.72 6.69 -1.34
CA TYR A 222 4.44 6.14 -0.90
C TYR A 222 3.60 7.15 -0.12
N ALA A 223 4.23 7.97 0.74
CA ALA A 223 3.54 9.06 1.43
C ALA A 223 2.91 10.04 0.43
N ASN A 224 3.67 10.50 -0.56
CA ASN A 224 3.18 11.45 -1.57
C ASN A 224 2.06 10.87 -2.44
N LEU A 225 2.15 9.59 -2.84
CA LEU A 225 1.07 8.92 -3.56
C LEU A 225 -0.23 8.91 -2.73
N LEU A 226 -0.14 8.55 -1.44
CA LEU A 226 -1.30 8.49 -0.57
C LEU A 226 -1.88 9.87 -0.24
N PHE A 227 -1.04 10.89 -0.06
CA PHE A 227 -1.49 12.29 0.02
C PHE A 227 -2.25 12.72 -1.23
N GLY A 228 -1.81 12.29 -2.42
CA GLY A 228 -2.53 12.52 -3.67
C GLY A 228 -3.97 11.98 -3.64
N TYR A 229 -4.18 10.81 -3.06
CA TYR A 229 -5.53 10.22 -2.93
C TYR A 229 -6.39 10.91 -1.86
N LEU A 230 -5.82 11.44 -0.78
CA LEU A 230 -6.57 12.21 0.22
C LEU A 230 -7.18 13.48 -0.37
N ASN A 231 -6.54 14.05 -1.41
CA ASN A 231 -7.04 15.21 -2.15
C ASN A 231 -7.91 14.84 -3.36
N ALA A 232 -8.18 13.54 -3.59
CA ALA A 232 -8.96 13.12 -4.74
C ALA A 232 -10.47 13.35 -4.48
N PRO A 233 -11.24 13.90 -5.45
CA PRO A 233 -12.66 14.20 -5.24
C PRO A 233 -13.50 12.99 -4.82
N TRP A 234 -13.08 11.78 -5.20
CA TRP A 234 -13.82 10.57 -4.83
C TRP A 234 -13.68 10.23 -3.34
N MET A 235 -12.61 10.67 -2.66
CA MET A 235 -12.35 10.40 -1.24
C MET A 235 -13.30 11.20 -0.34
N GLU A 236 -13.82 12.33 -0.81
CA GLU A 236 -14.81 13.16 -0.10
C GLU A 236 -16.23 12.56 -0.10
N ASN A 237 -16.48 11.54 -0.93
CA ASN A 237 -17.79 10.90 -0.95
C ASN A 237 -18.09 10.23 0.41
N SER A 238 -19.36 10.25 0.81
CA SER A 238 -19.83 9.73 2.10
C SER A 238 -19.39 8.28 2.37
N GLN A 239 -19.30 7.43 1.33
CA GLN A 239 -18.86 6.04 1.47
C GLN A 239 -17.38 5.84 1.85
N PHE A 240 -16.56 6.90 1.85
CA PHE A 240 -15.15 6.87 2.23
C PHE A 240 -14.81 7.74 3.46
N THR A 241 -15.82 8.31 4.12
CA THR A 241 -15.64 9.10 5.36
C THR A 241 -14.91 8.33 6.45
N TRP A 242 -15.12 7.02 6.55
CA TRP A 242 -14.41 6.14 7.48
C TRP A 242 -12.95 5.87 7.06
N LEU A 243 -12.67 5.88 5.75
CA LEU A 243 -11.37 5.54 5.18
C LEU A 243 -10.38 6.69 5.26
N TYR A 244 -10.86 7.92 5.06
CA TYR A 244 -10.05 9.14 5.07
C TYR A 244 -9.13 9.25 6.30
N PRO A 245 -9.62 9.22 7.57
CA PRO A 245 -8.77 9.39 8.74
C PRO A 245 -7.74 8.26 8.91
N ILE A 246 -8.05 7.05 8.43
CA ILE A 246 -7.16 5.89 8.49
C ILE A 246 -5.99 6.08 7.51
N VAL A 247 -6.30 6.42 6.26
CA VAL A 247 -5.28 6.66 5.22
C VAL A 247 -4.46 7.90 5.57
N GLU A 248 -5.07 8.97 6.07
CA GLU A 248 -4.38 10.17 6.52
C GLU A 248 -3.36 9.84 7.61
N LYS A 249 -3.78 9.13 8.66
CA LYS A 249 -2.88 8.71 9.74
C LYS A 249 -1.74 7.85 9.22
N PHE A 250 -2.01 6.86 8.36
CA PHE A 250 -0.96 6.03 7.79
C PHE A 250 0.04 6.85 6.97
N THR A 251 -0.48 7.77 6.15
CA THR A 251 0.35 8.65 5.30
C THR A 251 1.25 9.54 6.15
N LYS A 252 0.73 10.12 7.24
CA LYS A 252 1.53 10.87 8.22
C LYS A 252 2.63 10.01 8.83
N CYS A 253 2.35 8.77 9.22
CA CYS A 253 3.38 7.86 9.73
C CYS A 253 4.51 7.59 8.71
N LEU A 254 4.17 7.40 7.43
CA LEU A 254 5.18 7.21 6.38
C LEU A 254 6.07 8.46 6.24
N ASN A 255 5.46 9.65 6.28
CA ASN A 255 6.15 10.93 6.14
C ASN A 255 7.01 11.29 7.38
N GLU A 256 6.51 11.00 8.59
CA GLU A 256 7.28 11.17 9.83
C GLU A 256 8.52 10.30 9.81
N TYR A 257 8.39 9.03 9.40
CA TYR A 257 9.53 8.13 9.35
C TYR A 257 10.50 8.46 8.22
N SER A 258 10.02 8.90 7.05
CA SER A 258 10.93 9.39 5.99
C SER A 258 11.69 10.63 6.47
N THR A 259 11.04 11.57 7.14
CA THR A 259 11.68 12.77 7.70
C THR A 259 12.77 12.39 8.70
N TYR A 260 12.47 11.45 9.61
CA TYR A 260 13.45 10.89 10.53
C TYR A 260 14.68 10.31 9.81
N LEU A 261 14.48 9.53 8.74
CA LEU A 261 15.60 8.97 7.97
C LEU A 261 16.45 10.05 7.32
N ASN A 262 15.83 11.12 6.82
CA ASN A 262 16.55 12.24 6.20
C ASN A 262 17.38 13.01 7.24
N VAL A 263 16.79 13.31 8.41
CA VAL A 263 17.50 13.95 9.52
C VAL A 263 18.71 13.11 9.94
N GLN A 264 18.53 11.81 10.15
CA GLN A 264 19.65 10.91 10.49
C GLN A 264 20.73 10.89 9.40
N ARG A 265 20.34 10.91 8.12
CA ARG A 265 21.30 10.94 7.01
C ARG A 265 22.12 12.23 7.01
N ILE A 266 21.48 13.37 7.26
CA ILE A 266 22.15 14.68 7.36
C ILE A 266 23.10 14.68 8.57
N GLU A 267 22.61 14.30 9.75
CA GLU A 267 23.42 14.22 10.98
C GLU A 267 24.64 13.30 10.79
N ILE A 268 24.48 12.12 10.18
CA ILE A 268 25.59 11.20 9.90
C ILE A 268 26.58 11.82 8.90
N SER A 269 26.09 12.54 7.90
CA SER A 269 26.93 13.22 6.91
C SER A 269 27.75 14.35 7.54
N GLU A 270 27.13 15.20 8.35
CA GLU A 270 27.79 16.26 9.11
C GLU A 270 28.83 15.68 10.06
N ASN A 271 28.46 14.63 10.80
CA ASN A 271 29.34 13.88 11.68
C ASN A 271 30.56 13.27 10.97
N HIS A 272 30.43 12.88 9.70
CA HIS A 272 31.57 12.40 8.91
C HIS A 272 32.48 13.53 8.42
N GLN A 273 32.00 14.77 8.38
CA GLN A 273 32.78 15.95 7.98
C GLN A 273 33.48 16.63 9.15
N LEU A 274 33.10 16.33 10.40
CA LEU A 274 33.76 16.86 11.59
C LEU A 274 35.20 16.34 11.71
N GLU A 275 36.12 17.27 11.96
CA GLU A 275 37.53 16.98 12.28
C GLU A 275 37.73 16.63 13.77
N ILE A 276 36.67 16.68 14.57
CA ILE A 276 36.69 16.46 16.02
C ILE A 276 35.81 15.25 16.36
N PRO A 277 36.22 14.37 17.30
CA PRO A 277 35.40 13.23 17.71
C PRO A 277 34.07 13.68 18.32
N ILE A 278 32.97 13.03 17.92
CA ILE A 278 31.61 13.31 18.42
C ILE A 278 31.44 12.85 19.88
N ARG A 279 32.20 11.84 20.30
CA ARG A 279 32.19 11.32 21.68
C ARG A 279 33.40 11.85 22.43
N SER A 280 33.20 12.23 23.69
CA SER A 280 34.33 12.57 24.56
C SER A 280 35.17 11.32 24.80
N ILE A 281 36.45 11.52 25.10
CA ILE A 281 37.30 10.46 25.63
C ILE A 281 36.74 9.90 26.94
N ASP A 282 36.02 10.71 27.72
CA ASP A 282 35.40 10.29 28.98
C ASP A 282 34.33 9.21 28.77
N ASP A 283 33.62 9.23 27.63
CA ASP A 283 32.64 8.19 27.26
C ASP A 283 33.31 6.84 26.95
N SER A 284 34.63 6.86 26.76
CA SER A 284 35.44 5.74 26.31
C SER A 284 36.32 5.16 27.42
N ILE A 285 36.23 5.71 28.64
CA ILE A 285 37.09 5.36 29.77
C ILE A 285 36.29 4.78 30.94
N SER A 286 36.88 3.82 31.64
CA SER A 286 36.43 3.37 32.96
C SER A 286 37.59 3.37 33.94
N VAL A 287 37.40 4.06 35.07
CA VAL A 287 38.37 4.14 36.17
C VAL A 287 37.75 3.60 37.43
N LYS A 288 38.45 2.69 38.12
CA LYS A 288 38.02 2.16 39.42
C LYS A 288 39.23 1.90 40.32
N VAL A 289 39.02 2.01 41.62
CA VAL A 289 39.96 1.53 42.64
C VAL A 289 39.33 0.34 43.33
N TYR A 290 40.08 -0.76 43.42
CA TYR A 290 39.66 -2.00 44.04
C TYR A 290 40.51 -2.30 45.27
N GLU A 291 39.87 -2.87 46.28
CA GLU A 291 40.55 -3.45 47.43
C GLU A 291 41.31 -4.72 47.03
N GLY A 292 42.42 -4.99 47.73
CA GLY A 292 43.20 -6.22 47.54
C GLY A 292 42.45 -7.46 48.03
N VAL A 293 42.58 -8.56 47.31
CA VAL A 293 41.92 -9.83 47.65
C VAL A 293 42.68 -10.53 48.76
N ARG A 294 41.98 -10.80 49.87
CA ARG A 294 42.54 -11.47 51.05
C ARG A 294 42.41 -12.99 51.03
N PHE A 295 41.44 -13.54 50.28
CA PHE A 295 41.15 -14.99 50.23
C PHE A 295 40.73 -15.42 48.83
N PHE A 296 41.37 -16.46 48.28
CA PHE A 296 41.05 -17.02 46.96
C PHE A 296 40.09 -18.18 47.10
N SER A 297 39.00 -18.16 46.32
CA SER A 297 38.05 -19.27 46.25
C SER A 297 38.55 -20.43 45.37
N ASN A 298 39.58 -20.25 44.53
CA ASN A 298 40.00 -21.27 43.57
C ASN A 298 41.52 -21.25 43.27
N PHE A 299 42.22 -22.36 43.51
CA PHE A 299 43.69 -22.47 43.43
C PHE A 299 44.25 -22.46 42.00
N GLN A 300 43.48 -22.91 41.00
CA GLN A 300 43.92 -22.98 39.60
C GLN A 300 43.99 -21.61 38.91
N THR A 301 43.14 -20.66 39.32
CA THR A 301 43.13 -19.28 38.79
C THR A 301 44.30 -18.44 39.30
N LYS A 302 44.91 -18.82 40.43
CA LYS A 302 46.02 -18.08 41.06
C LYS A 302 47.25 -17.98 40.15
N ASN A 303 47.62 -19.10 39.52
CA ASN A 303 48.88 -19.24 38.78
C ASN A 303 48.99 -18.29 37.57
N ILE A 304 47.88 -18.00 36.89
CA ILE A 304 47.90 -17.14 35.69
C ILE A 304 48.10 -15.65 36.00
N TYR A 305 47.82 -15.20 37.24
CA TYR A 305 48.01 -13.80 37.65
C TYR A 305 49.30 -13.57 38.45
N ASP A 306 50.05 -14.61 38.80
CA ASP A 306 51.20 -14.49 39.70
C ASP A 306 52.28 -13.55 39.14
N ASN A 307 52.56 -13.60 37.83
CA ASN A 307 53.53 -12.69 37.20
C ASN A 307 53.09 -11.21 37.31
N LEU A 308 51.80 -10.94 37.11
CA LEU A 308 51.25 -9.59 37.22
C LEU A 308 51.27 -9.12 38.67
N ASN A 309 50.86 -9.97 39.61
CA ASN A 309 50.89 -9.69 41.05
C ASN A 309 52.32 -9.42 41.56
N ASN A 310 53.29 -10.23 41.13
CA ASN A 310 54.70 -10.05 41.49
C ASN A 310 55.21 -8.71 40.95
N LYS A 311 54.93 -8.39 39.68
CA LYS A 311 55.33 -7.10 39.10
C LYS A 311 54.69 -5.93 39.86
N LEU A 312 53.38 -6.00 40.12
CA LEU A 312 52.65 -4.95 40.85
C LEU A 312 53.16 -4.76 42.27
N SER A 313 53.60 -5.83 42.94
CA SER A 313 54.17 -5.77 44.29
C SER A 313 55.54 -5.10 44.35
N THR A 314 56.30 -5.15 43.26
CA THR A 314 57.60 -4.47 43.16
C THR A 314 57.50 -3.02 42.68
N LEU A 315 56.34 -2.61 42.16
CA LEU A 315 56.14 -1.25 41.68
C LEU A 315 56.02 -0.27 42.85
N PRO A 316 56.66 0.92 42.74
CA PRO A 316 56.34 2.07 43.56
C PRO A 316 54.84 2.37 43.56
N TYR A 317 54.35 2.89 44.68
CA TYR A 317 52.97 3.37 44.75
C TYR A 317 52.72 4.45 43.69
N TRP A 318 51.54 4.41 43.08
CA TRP A 318 51.10 5.38 42.06
C TRP A 318 51.85 5.31 40.72
N GLU A 319 52.77 4.35 40.54
CA GLU A 319 53.37 4.07 39.24
C GLU A 319 52.43 3.24 38.36
N VAL A 320 52.30 3.65 37.10
CA VAL A 320 51.41 3.03 36.13
C VAL A 320 52.08 1.86 35.43
N LEU A 321 51.36 0.75 35.34
CA LEU A 321 51.74 -0.48 34.65
C LEU A 321 50.80 -0.75 33.48
N ASP A 322 51.36 -0.88 32.28
CA ASP A 322 50.66 -1.50 31.15
C ASP A 322 50.56 -3.01 31.36
N ILE A 323 49.33 -3.54 31.30
CA ILE A 323 49.08 -4.97 31.51
C ILE A 323 49.12 -5.79 30.22
N GLU A 324 49.21 -5.16 29.05
CA GLU A 324 49.22 -5.87 27.76
C GLU A 324 50.26 -7.00 27.69
N PRO A 325 51.48 -6.88 28.26
CA PRO A 325 52.46 -7.97 28.27
C PRO A 325 52.06 -9.19 29.14
N PHE A 326 51.07 -9.03 30.02
CA PHE A 326 50.66 -10.07 30.99
C PHE A 326 49.35 -10.78 30.59
N VAL A 327 48.57 -10.18 29.69
CA VAL A 327 47.28 -10.76 29.27
C VAL A 327 47.47 -11.83 28.20
N PRO A 328 46.59 -12.85 28.13
CA PRO A 328 46.59 -13.81 27.03
C PRO A 328 46.35 -13.15 25.67
N SER A 329 46.96 -13.67 24.61
CA SER A 329 46.78 -13.17 23.23
C SER A 329 45.40 -13.48 22.64
N GLU A 330 44.75 -14.56 23.10
CA GLU A 330 43.43 -14.96 22.62
C GLU A 330 42.33 -14.03 23.18
N PRO A 331 41.49 -13.38 22.33
CA PRO A 331 40.55 -12.34 22.77
C PRO A 331 39.60 -12.76 23.91
N ARG A 332 39.06 -13.98 23.86
CA ARG A 332 38.16 -14.50 24.89
C ARG A 332 38.87 -14.68 26.23
N LYS A 333 40.11 -15.20 26.19
CA LYS A 333 40.93 -15.36 27.40
C LYS A 333 41.39 -14.02 27.94
N LYS A 334 41.76 -13.07 27.07
CA LYS A 334 42.07 -11.67 27.43
C LYS A 334 40.91 -11.00 28.15
N TYR A 335 39.70 -11.10 27.60
CA TYR A 335 38.49 -10.57 28.24
C TYR A 335 38.29 -11.15 29.63
N THR A 336 38.34 -12.49 29.74
CA THR A 336 38.15 -13.20 31.02
C THR A 336 39.23 -12.80 32.03
N PHE A 337 40.49 -12.69 31.57
CA PHE A 337 41.61 -12.29 32.40
C PHE A 337 41.41 -10.89 32.99
N ILE A 338 41.10 -9.91 32.15
CA ILE A 338 40.91 -8.51 32.57
C ILE A 338 39.66 -8.37 33.46
N HIS A 339 38.57 -9.07 33.13
CA HIS A 339 37.33 -9.02 33.90
C HIS A 339 37.55 -9.52 35.34
N ASN A 340 38.36 -10.56 35.52
CA ASN A 340 38.56 -11.19 36.82
C ASN A 340 39.71 -10.57 37.65
N LEU A 341 40.35 -9.49 37.18
CA LEU A 341 41.39 -8.78 37.96
C LEU A 341 40.95 -8.41 39.39
N PRO A 342 39.74 -7.88 39.64
CA PRO A 342 39.30 -7.52 41.00
C PRO A 342 39.26 -8.69 41.98
N GLU A 343 39.16 -9.93 41.47
CA GLU A 343 39.12 -11.15 42.28
C GLU A 343 40.49 -11.85 42.37
N ASN A 344 41.51 -11.35 41.66
CA ASN A 344 42.78 -12.05 41.50
C ASN A 344 44.04 -11.23 41.87
N ILE A 345 43.89 -9.97 42.27
CA ILE A 345 45.03 -9.10 42.67
C ILE A 345 45.13 -8.97 44.19
N TYR A 346 46.33 -9.19 44.75
CA TYR A 346 46.55 -9.23 46.21
C TYR A 346 46.55 -7.84 46.88
N LEU A 347 46.98 -6.82 46.15
CA LEU A 347 47.20 -5.46 46.67
C LEU A 347 46.03 -4.57 46.31
N LYS A 348 45.76 -3.53 47.12
CA LYS A 348 44.86 -2.45 46.68
C LYS A 348 45.42 -1.80 45.42
N PHE A 349 44.58 -1.64 44.40
CA PHE A 349 45.03 -1.19 43.08
C PHE A 349 43.97 -0.33 42.39
N GLY A 350 44.44 0.60 41.55
CA GLY A 350 43.59 1.29 40.60
C GLY A 350 43.69 0.67 39.21
N ILE A 351 42.61 0.78 38.44
CA ILE A 351 42.54 0.33 37.06
C ILE A 351 41.94 1.42 36.19
N PHE A 352 42.58 1.63 35.04
CA PHE A 352 42.10 2.47 33.94
C PHE A 352 41.88 1.58 32.72
N ARG A 353 40.70 1.68 32.11
CA ARG A 353 40.34 0.98 30.88
C ARG A 353 39.93 1.99 29.83
N TYR A 354 40.48 1.87 28.63
CA TYR A 354 40.10 2.69 27.47
C TYR A 354 39.61 1.80 26.32
N SER A 355 38.58 2.27 25.61
CA SER A 355 38.02 1.58 24.44
C SER A 355 37.56 2.58 23.38
N SER A 356 38.15 2.53 22.19
CA SER A 356 37.92 3.48 21.09
C SER A 356 36.53 3.40 20.39
N GLY A 357 35.54 2.80 21.04
CA GLY A 357 34.14 2.79 20.59
C GLY A 357 33.76 1.80 19.47
N ASN A 358 34.71 1.13 18.83
CA ASN A 358 34.47 0.14 17.76
C ASN A 358 35.44 -1.08 17.84
N SER A 359 35.94 -1.41 19.02
CA SER A 359 36.82 -2.57 19.27
C SER A 359 38.17 -2.60 18.52
N THR A 360 38.62 -1.47 17.97
CA THR A 360 39.92 -1.39 17.25
C THR A 360 41.11 -1.21 18.18
N PHE A 361 40.93 -0.51 19.30
CA PHE A 361 41.99 -0.30 20.28
C PHE A 361 41.44 -0.34 21.70
N HIS A 362 42.09 -1.13 22.54
CA HIS A 362 41.80 -1.26 23.96
C HIS A 362 43.10 -1.14 24.73
N ALA A 363 43.12 -0.28 25.74
CA ALA A 363 44.25 -0.18 26.66
C ALA A 363 43.76 -0.39 28.08
N CYS A 364 44.57 -1.06 28.89
CA CYS A 364 44.28 -1.30 30.29
C CYS A 364 45.56 -1.06 31.09
N PHE A 365 45.46 -0.23 32.13
CA PHE A 365 46.58 0.09 33.00
C PHE A 365 46.20 -0.14 34.45
N LEU A 366 47.17 -0.54 35.26
CA LEU A 366 47.03 -0.70 36.70
C LEU A 366 48.05 0.17 37.43
N TRP A 367 47.74 0.55 38.66
CA TRP A 367 48.72 1.12 39.58
C TRP A 367 48.48 0.60 40.98
N ARG A 368 49.57 0.46 41.74
CA ARG A 368 49.50 0.09 43.16
C ARG A 368 49.06 1.29 43.99
N VAL A 369 48.11 1.07 44.89
CA VAL A 369 47.60 2.11 45.80
C VAL A 369 48.29 2.01 47.15
N ASP A 370 48.63 3.17 47.72
CA ASP A 370 49.13 3.26 49.09
C ASP A 370 47.96 3.19 50.08
N GLU A 371 47.86 2.07 50.79
CA GLU A 371 46.78 1.81 51.76
C GLU A 371 46.90 2.66 53.04
N SER A 372 48.02 3.35 53.26
CA SER A 372 48.18 4.24 54.41
C SER A 372 47.45 5.58 54.25
N LEU A 373 47.02 5.92 53.03
CA LEU A 373 46.36 7.20 52.73
C LEU A 373 44.84 7.13 52.92
N GLY A 374 44.24 8.28 53.21
CA GLY A 374 42.79 8.42 53.26
C GLY A 374 42.14 8.30 51.88
N ASN A 375 40.84 7.96 51.85
CA ASN A 375 40.09 7.77 50.60
C ASN A 375 40.12 9.00 49.68
N GLU A 376 40.04 10.20 50.24
CA GLU A 376 40.09 11.46 49.46
C GLU A 376 41.44 11.64 48.75
N GLU A 377 42.54 11.36 49.43
CA GLU A 377 43.88 11.42 48.84
C GLU A 377 44.09 10.34 47.77
N ILE A 378 43.57 9.14 48.00
CA ILE A 378 43.59 8.04 47.01
C ILE A 378 42.82 8.46 45.74
N THR A 379 41.65 9.08 45.89
CA THR A 379 40.86 9.60 44.77
C THR A 379 41.62 10.68 44.01
N ASN A 380 42.20 11.65 44.71
CA ASN A 380 42.95 12.74 44.07
C ASN A 380 44.18 12.25 43.30
N LYS A 381 44.96 11.33 43.88
CA LYS A 381 46.13 10.74 43.18
C LYS A 381 45.71 9.90 41.99
N SER A 382 44.64 9.12 42.13
CA SER A 382 44.09 8.33 41.02
C SER A 382 43.58 9.23 39.90
N TYR A 383 42.96 10.37 40.22
CA TYR A 383 42.53 11.35 39.23
C TYR A 383 43.69 11.91 38.41
N ILE A 384 44.80 12.28 39.05
CA ILE A 384 46.01 12.78 38.35
C ILE A 384 46.54 11.76 37.34
N ILE A 385 46.64 10.48 37.75
CA ILE A 385 47.05 9.39 36.86
C ILE A 385 46.09 9.26 35.67
N CYS A 386 44.78 9.39 35.93
CA CYS A 386 43.77 9.26 34.88
C CYS A 386 43.84 10.40 33.86
N GLU A 387 44.07 11.63 34.28
CA GLU A 387 44.23 12.77 33.37
C GLU A 387 45.52 12.66 32.54
N ASP A 388 46.62 12.19 33.14
CA ASP A 388 47.85 11.91 32.39
C ASP A 388 47.63 10.80 31.34
N LEU A 389 46.99 9.70 31.72
CA LEU A 389 46.66 8.61 30.79
C LEU A 389 45.70 9.06 29.68
N LYS A 390 44.67 9.86 30.00
CA LYS A 390 43.76 10.46 29.03
C LYS A 390 44.50 11.23 27.96
N SER A 391 45.46 12.07 28.36
CA SER A 391 46.25 12.89 27.42
C SER A 391 47.09 12.07 26.43
N LYS A 392 47.41 10.81 26.78
CA LYS A 392 48.22 9.89 25.98
C LYS A 392 47.37 8.95 25.11
N MET A 393 46.07 8.83 25.36
CA MET A 393 45.21 7.94 24.59
C MET A 393 44.92 8.54 23.21
N PRO A 394 44.85 7.70 22.15
CA PRO A 394 44.54 8.18 20.82
C PRO A 394 43.09 8.71 20.74
N THR A 395 42.92 9.96 20.34
CA THR A 395 41.63 10.53 19.95
C THR A 395 41.39 10.26 18.46
N TYR A 396 40.37 9.46 18.14
CA TYR A 396 40.07 9.12 16.74
C TYR A 396 39.07 10.10 16.14
N HIS A 397 39.59 11.04 15.35
CA HIS A 397 38.86 12.13 14.71
C HIS A 397 37.90 11.68 13.61
N THR A 398 38.29 10.71 12.76
CA THR A 398 37.45 10.23 11.65
C THR A 398 37.44 8.71 11.55
N ARG A 399 36.46 8.12 10.87
CA ARG A 399 36.46 6.68 10.53
C ARG A 399 37.65 6.30 9.63
N PHE A 400 38.18 7.23 8.84
CA PHE A 400 39.33 7.00 7.95
C PHE A 400 40.64 6.87 8.74
N MET A 401 40.87 7.73 9.75
CA MET A 401 42.02 7.61 10.65
C MET A 401 42.02 6.33 11.48
N ARG A 402 40.86 5.69 11.66
CA ARG A 402 40.70 4.43 12.41
C ARG A 402 41.11 3.17 11.64
N ILE A 403 41.36 3.25 10.32
CA ILE A 403 41.70 2.10 9.47
C ILE A 403 43.23 1.93 9.31
N ASN A 404 44.00 3.01 9.56
CA ASN A 404 45.44 3.07 9.26
C ASN A 404 46.35 2.93 10.49
N TRP A 405 45.81 2.45 11.62
CA TRP A 405 46.51 2.08 12.85
C TRP A 405 45.97 0.73 13.30
#